data_AF-A0A846E2U6-F1
#
_entry.id   AF-A0A846E2U6-F1
#
_cell.length_a   1.000
_cell.length_b   1.000
_cell.length_c   1.000
_cell.angle_alpha   90.00
_cell.angle_beta   90.00
_cell.angle_gamma   90.00
#
_symmetry.space_group_name_H-M   'P 1'
#
loop_
_entity.id
_entity.type
_entity.pdbx_description
1 polymer ?
#
loop_
_entity_poly.entity_id
_entity_poly.type
_entity_poly.pdbx_seq_one_letter_code
_entity_poly.pdbx_strand_id
1 'polypeptide(L)'
;MLHAIMTRPDDSLEKSLGQSLIQQATQNLSSTHHPSPEETLQCYQKLLNRLWQVCLPILGRITIKVILERALVMTQAKYPFIRDLAGEDDGISVERLHQHANREQLDLLCEGLYEFSTHLVDLLSLLTGERLLRRLIQDISVQNWRSR
;
A
#
# COMPACT_ATOMS: atom_id res chain seq x y z
N MET A 1 46.63 -0.75 11.03
CA MET A 1 45.93 0.23 10.17
C MET A 1 44.78 -0.54 9.50
N LEU A 2 43.63 -0.63 10.17
CA LEU A 2 42.48 -1.44 9.74
C LEU A 2 41.42 -0.51 9.14
N HIS A 3 41.29 -0.53 7.81
CA HIS A 3 40.17 0.13 7.12
C HIS A 3 39.02 -0.87 7.03
N ALA A 4 37.96 -0.63 7.81
CA ALA A 4 36.72 -1.39 7.74
C ALA A 4 35.98 -1.03 6.44
N ILE A 5 35.72 -2.04 5.61
CA ILE A 5 34.86 -1.96 4.44
C ILE A 5 33.41 -1.91 4.97
N MET A 6 32.82 -0.71 5.01
CA MET A 6 31.38 -0.55 5.14
C MET A 6 30.74 -0.92 3.80
N THR A 7 30.36 -2.18 3.64
CA THR A 7 29.49 -2.64 2.56
C THR A 7 28.11 -1.99 2.72
N ARG A 8 27.76 -1.11 1.78
CA ARG A 8 26.39 -0.61 1.62
C ARG A 8 25.44 -1.82 1.42
N PRO A 9 24.21 -1.78 1.96
CA PRO A 9 23.22 -2.81 1.66
C PRO A 9 22.98 -2.85 0.15
N ASP A 10 22.89 -4.06 -0.36
CA ASP A 10 22.91 -4.40 -1.79
C ASP A 10 21.56 -4.06 -2.45
N ASP A 11 21.46 -2.89 -3.08
CA ASP A 11 20.30 -2.40 -3.85
C ASP A 11 19.79 -3.40 -4.91
N SER A 12 20.63 -4.36 -5.32
CA SER A 12 20.26 -5.38 -6.30
C SER A 12 19.26 -6.40 -5.76
N LEU A 13 19.35 -6.74 -4.47
CA LEU A 13 18.44 -7.67 -3.80
C LEU A 13 17.05 -7.06 -3.64
N GLU A 14 16.96 -5.76 -3.32
CA GLU A 14 15.68 -5.06 -3.15
C GLU A 14 14.95 -4.89 -4.49
N LYS A 15 15.67 -4.56 -5.56
CA LYS A 15 15.11 -4.55 -6.93
C LYS A 15 14.66 -5.93 -7.39
N SER A 16 15.46 -6.96 -7.12
CA SER A 16 15.15 -8.36 -7.49
C SER A 16 13.90 -8.88 -6.75
N LEU A 17 13.78 -8.59 -5.45
CA LEU A 17 12.61 -8.93 -4.65
C LEU A 17 11.36 -8.18 -5.11
N GLY A 18 11.48 -6.87 -5.35
CA GLY A 18 10.38 -6.06 -5.88
C GLY A 18 9.88 -6.58 -7.23
N GLN A 19 10.79 -6.93 -8.14
CA GLN A 19 10.45 -7.50 -9.45
C GLN A 19 9.81 -8.89 -9.34
N SER A 20 10.33 -9.76 -8.47
CA SER A 20 9.77 -11.10 -8.22
C SER A 20 8.34 -11.04 -7.65
N LEU A 21 8.08 -10.13 -6.70
CA LEU A 21 6.75 -9.93 -6.11
C LEU A 21 5.75 -9.39 -7.14
N ILE A 22 6.17 -8.42 -7.96
CA ILE A 22 5.35 -7.89 -9.07
C ILE A 22 5.06 -9.01 -10.07
N GLN A 23 6.04 -9.86 -10.38
CA GLN A 23 5.89 -10.92 -11.37
C GLN A 23 4.99 -12.06 -10.88
N GLN A 24 5.06 -12.43 -9.60
CA GLN A 24 4.11 -13.36 -8.97
C GLN A 24 2.70 -12.79 -8.88
N ALA A 25 2.54 -11.51 -8.54
CA ALA A 25 1.23 -10.85 -8.53
C ALA A 25 0.62 -10.85 -9.94
N THR A 26 1.42 -10.54 -10.96
CA THR A 26 1.00 -10.54 -12.37
C THR A 26 0.65 -11.94 -12.88
N GLN A 27 1.38 -12.99 -12.47
CA GLN A 27 1.08 -14.36 -12.89
C GLN A 27 -0.26 -14.88 -12.32
N ASN A 28 -0.61 -14.52 -11.09
CA ASN A 28 -1.88 -14.89 -10.47
C ASN A 28 -3.10 -14.19 -11.09
N LEU A 29 -2.91 -13.07 -11.78
CA LEU A 29 -3.95 -12.31 -12.49
C LEU A 29 -4.35 -12.95 -13.85
N SER A 30 -3.68 -14.01 -14.29
CA SER A 30 -3.94 -14.68 -15.59
C SER A 30 -5.18 -15.59 -15.61
N SER A 31 -5.96 -15.63 -14.52
CA SER A 31 -7.23 -16.34 -14.48
C SER A 31 -8.31 -15.45 -15.07
N THR A 32 -9.16 -15.99 -15.95
CA THR A 32 -10.18 -15.32 -16.81
C THR A 32 -11.31 -14.56 -16.09
N HIS A 33 -11.11 -14.15 -14.84
CA HIS A 33 -12.04 -13.32 -14.06
C HIS A 33 -11.52 -11.88 -14.02
N HIS A 34 -12.12 -10.99 -14.81
CA HIS A 34 -11.94 -9.56 -14.59
C HIS A 34 -12.68 -9.19 -13.30
N PRO A 35 -11.98 -8.82 -12.22
CA PRO A 35 -12.64 -8.47 -10.98
C PRO A 35 -13.56 -7.28 -11.25
N SER A 36 -14.79 -7.39 -10.77
CA SER A 36 -15.73 -6.27 -10.75
C SER A 36 -15.13 -5.09 -9.97
N PRO A 37 -15.63 -3.86 -10.17
CA PRO A 37 -15.23 -2.69 -9.38
C PRO A 37 -15.30 -2.95 -7.88
N GLU A 38 -16.35 -3.67 -7.47
CA GLU A 38 -16.59 -4.10 -6.10
C GLU A 38 -15.45 -4.98 -5.57
N GLU A 39 -15.11 -6.05 -6.29
CA GLU A 39 -14.02 -6.97 -5.93
C GLU A 39 -12.67 -6.26 -5.90
N THR A 40 -12.46 -5.30 -6.81
CA THR A 40 -11.25 -4.47 -6.87
C THR A 40 -11.11 -3.59 -5.62
N LEU A 41 -12.17 -2.89 -5.24
CA LEU A 41 -12.20 -2.08 -4.02
C LEU A 41 -12.02 -2.92 -2.76
N GLN A 42 -12.64 -4.10 -2.68
CA GLN A 42 -12.46 -5.02 -1.57
C GLN A 42 -11.02 -5.54 -1.47
N CYS A 43 -10.36 -5.80 -2.60
CA CYS A 43 -8.93 -6.14 -2.62
C CYS A 43 -8.09 -4.97 -2.08
N TYR A 44 -8.39 -3.75 -2.52
CA TYR A 44 -7.73 -2.54 -2.07
C TYR A 44 -7.91 -2.29 -0.55
N GLN A 45 -9.12 -2.49 -0.02
CA GLN A 45 -9.41 -2.46 1.41
C GLN A 45 -8.53 -3.43 2.22
N LYS A 46 -8.35 -4.67 1.72
CA LYS A 46 -7.50 -5.66 2.36
C LYS A 46 -6.04 -5.22 2.40
N LEU A 47 -5.54 -4.65 1.30
CA LEU A 47 -4.18 -4.11 1.23
C LEU A 47 -3.97 -2.98 2.25
N LEU A 48 -4.88 -2.03 2.30
CA LEU A 48 -4.85 -0.90 3.23
C LEU A 48 -4.91 -1.34 4.69
N ASN A 49 -5.79 -2.29 5.02
CA ASN A 49 -5.85 -2.88 6.35
C ASN A 49 -4.55 -3.60 6.73
N ARG A 50 -3.92 -4.30 5.77
CA ARG A 50 -2.64 -4.95 6.00
C ARG A 50 -1.53 -3.94 6.27
N LEU A 51 -1.47 -2.86 5.49
CA LEU A 51 -0.54 -1.75 5.73
C LEU A 51 -0.73 -1.15 7.12
N TRP A 52 -1.98 -0.88 7.50
CA TRP A 52 -2.32 -0.36 8.83
C TRP A 52 -1.81 -1.29 9.94
N GLN A 53 -2.11 -2.59 9.87
CA GLN A 53 -1.68 -3.57 10.86
C GLN A 53 -0.15 -3.66 11.02
N VAL A 54 0.61 -3.49 9.94
CA VAL A 54 2.09 -3.51 9.99
C VAL A 54 2.64 -2.20 10.55
N CYS A 55 2.07 -1.07 10.14
CA CYS A 55 2.56 0.25 10.53
C CYS A 55 2.19 0.62 11.96
N LEU A 56 1.00 0.22 12.43
CA LEU A 56 0.46 0.56 13.75
C LEU A 56 1.42 0.25 14.92
N PRO A 57 2.01 -0.96 15.04
CA PRO A 57 2.94 -1.27 16.13
C PRO A 57 4.30 -0.56 16.01
N ILE A 58 4.67 -0.08 14.81
CA ILE A 58 5.95 0.59 14.56
C ILE A 58 5.86 2.09 14.85
N LEU A 59 4.77 2.71 14.39
CA LEU A 59 4.58 4.16 14.40
C LEU A 59 3.71 4.64 15.55
N GLY A 60 2.88 3.75 16.11
CA GLY A 60 1.80 4.12 17.02
C GLY A 60 0.60 4.71 16.29
N ARG A 61 -0.57 4.61 16.92
CA ARG A 61 -1.88 5.01 16.36
C ARG A 61 -1.94 6.45 15.89
N ILE A 62 -1.40 7.39 16.67
CA ILE A 62 -1.49 8.82 16.36
C ILE A 62 -0.69 9.12 15.09
N THR A 63 0.55 8.64 15.03
CA THR A 63 1.46 8.89 13.90
C THR A 63 0.90 8.34 12.60
N ILE A 64 0.42 7.10 12.59
CA ILE A 64 -0.14 6.50 11.37
C ILE A 64 -1.41 7.23 10.90
N LYS A 65 -2.25 7.70 11.83
CA LYS A 65 -3.44 8.50 11.49
C LYS A 65 -3.06 9.83 10.83
N VAL A 66 -2.08 10.55 11.38
CA VAL A 66 -1.58 11.80 10.80
C VAL A 66 -0.99 11.60 9.40
N ILE A 67 -0.24 10.51 9.19
CA ILE A 67 0.31 10.16 7.87
C ILE A 67 -0.82 9.93 6.87
N LEU A 68 -1.85 9.19 7.27
CA LEU A 68 -3.00 8.90 6.41
C LEU A 68 -3.80 10.14 6.08
N GLU A 69 -4.12 10.97 7.06
CA GLU A 69 -4.77 12.26 6.86
C GLU A 69 -3.97 13.12 5.89
N ARG A 70 -2.64 13.15 6.03
CA ARG A 70 -1.77 13.90 5.13
C ARG A 70 -1.83 13.36 3.70
N ALA A 71 -1.73 12.05 3.50
CA ALA A 71 -1.84 11.42 2.18
C ALA A 71 -3.20 11.69 1.52
N LEU A 72 -4.28 11.62 2.29
CA LEU A 72 -5.63 11.95 1.82
C LEU A 72 -5.70 13.42 1.36
N VAL A 73 -5.25 14.36 2.18
CA VAL A 73 -5.26 15.80 1.83
C VAL A 73 -4.44 16.10 0.58
N MET A 74 -3.25 15.49 0.44
CA MET A 74 -2.41 15.66 -0.74
C MET A 74 -3.10 15.18 -2.02
N THR A 75 -3.85 14.08 -1.92
CA THR A 75 -4.50 13.46 -3.08
C THR A 75 -5.83 14.15 -3.43
N GLN A 76 -6.56 14.63 -2.42
CA GLN A 76 -7.86 15.31 -2.59
C GLN A 76 -7.80 16.53 -3.50
N ALA A 77 -6.63 17.19 -3.61
CA ALA A 77 -6.45 18.33 -4.50
C ALA A 77 -6.75 17.99 -5.97
N LYS A 78 -6.47 16.74 -6.39
CA LYS A 78 -6.71 16.25 -7.75
C LYS A 78 -7.92 15.30 -7.83
N TYR A 79 -8.16 14.52 -6.76
CA TYR A 79 -9.21 13.51 -6.71
C TYR A 79 -10.08 13.69 -5.44
N PRO A 80 -11.10 14.58 -5.46
CA PRO A 80 -11.87 14.91 -4.26
C PRO A 80 -12.59 13.73 -3.58
N PHE A 81 -13.00 12.71 -4.35
CA PHE A 81 -13.66 11.50 -3.83
C PHE A 81 -12.75 10.69 -2.89
N ILE A 82 -11.42 10.87 -2.95
CA ILE A 82 -10.49 10.16 -2.08
C ILE A 82 -10.72 10.43 -0.59
N ARG A 83 -11.37 11.55 -0.23
CA ARG A 83 -11.78 11.80 1.16
C ARG A 83 -12.66 10.69 1.75
N ASP A 84 -13.38 9.97 0.89
CA ASP A 84 -14.32 8.93 1.31
C ASP A 84 -13.61 7.65 1.78
N LEU A 85 -12.29 7.56 1.57
CA LEU A 85 -11.41 6.52 2.15
C LEU A 85 -11.25 6.64 3.67
N ALA A 86 -11.52 7.80 4.28
CA ALA A 86 -11.32 7.96 5.71
C ALA A 86 -12.30 7.08 6.51
N GLY A 87 -11.80 6.22 7.40
CA GLY A 87 -12.61 5.52 8.40
C GLY A 87 -12.79 6.37 9.67
N GLU A 88 -13.83 6.08 10.46
CA GLU A 88 -14.17 6.92 11.61
C GLU A 88 -13.22 6.75 12.79
N ASP A 89 -12.65 5.56 13.05
CA ASP A 89 -11.83 5.36 14.25
C ASP A 89 -10.51 4.60 14.05
N ASP A 90 -10.44 3.58 13.21
CA ASP A 90 -9.36 2.56 13.28
C ASP A 90 -8.70 2.19 11.95
N GLY A 91 -8.98 2.91 10.88
CA GLY A 91 -8.38 2.58 9.60
C GLY A 91 -8.97 3.32 8.42
N ILE A 92 -8.74 2.74 7.25
CA ILE A 92 -9.16 3.25 5.96
C ILE A 92 -10.38 2.41 5.56
N SER A 93 -11.47 3.03 5.10
CA SER A 93 -12.67 2.33 4.62
C SER A 93 -12.94 2.71 3.17
N VAL A 94 -13.06 1.72 2.29
CA VAL A 94 -13.46 1.91 0.89
C VAL A 94 -14.98 1.91 0.71
N GLU A 95 -15.76 1.69 1.77
CA GLU A 95 -17.22 1.48 1.67
C GLU A 95 -17.93 2.65 0.98
N ARG A 96 -17.45 3.86 1.23
CA ARG A 96 -18.01 5.08 0.65
C ARG A 96 -17.51 5.33 -0.78
N LEU A 97 -16.44 4.67 -1.21
CA LEU A 97 -15.96 4.73 -2.60
C LEU A 97 -16.83 3.95 -3.58
N HIS A 98 -17.62 2.97 -3.12
CA HIS A 98 -18.54 2.23 -4.01
C HIS A 98 -19.55 3.15 -4.71
N GLN A 99 -19.90 4.28 -4.08
CA GLN A 99 -20.76 5.30 -4.67
C GLN A 99 -20.13 5.99 -5.90
N HIS A 100 -18.82 5.91 -6.04
CA HIS A 100 -18.01 6.50 -7.12
C HIS A 100 -17.43 5.44 -8.07
N ALA A 101 -17.79 4.17 -7.89
CA ALA A 101 -17.28 3.02 -8.64
C ALA A 101 -18.17 2.62 -9.84
N ASN A 102 -18.83 3.59 -10.47
CA ASN A 102 -19.52 3.41 -11.74
C ASN A 102 -18.50 3.23 -12.88
N ARG A 103 -18.85 2.42 -13.89
CA ARG A 103 -17.89 1.97 -14.94
C ARG A 103 -17.16 3.09 -15.67
N GLU A 104 -17.79 4.24 -15.86
CA GLU A 104 -17.22 5.40 -16.56
C GLU A 104 -16.20 6.18 -15.71
N GLN A 105 -16.14 5.94 -14.40
CA GLN A 105 -15.24 6.62 -13.47
C GLN A 105 -14.17 5.70 -12.90
N LEU A 106 -14.09 4.44 -13.36
CA LEU A 106 -13.13 3.46 -12.87
C LEU A 106 -11.69 3.89 -13.11
N ASP A 107 -11.41 4.51 -14.25
CA ASP A 107 -10.05 4.98 -14.55
C ASP A 107 -9.63 6.07 -13.56
N LEU A 108 -10.51 7.05 -13.31
CA LEU A 108 -10.28 8.10 -12.33
C LEU A 108 -10.15 7.53 -10.91
N LEU A 109 -10.98 6.56 -10.55
CA LEU A 109 -10.91 5.87 -9.27
C LEU A 109 -9.56 5.15 -9.12
N CYS A 110 -9.12 4.40 -10.12
CA CYS A 110 -7.84 3.71 -10.12
C CYS A 110 -6.67 4.70 -10.00
N GLU A 111 -6.69 5.79 -10.76
CA GLU A 111 -5.69 6.84 -10.66
C GLU A 111 -5.65 7.49 -9.26
N GLY A 112 -6.81 7.82 -8.70
CA GLY A 112 -6.90 8.41 -7.36
C GLY A 112 -6.38 7.46 -6.28
N LEU A 113 -6.71 6.18 -6.36
CA LEU A 113 -6.21 5.15 -5.44
C LEU A 113 -4.70 4.94 -5.59
N TYR A 114 -4.20 4.97 -6.82
CA TYR A 114 -2.77 4.87 -7.11
C TYR A 114 -2.00 6.07 -6.53
N GLU A 115 -2.47 7.29 -6.80
CA GLU A 115 -1.87 8.53 -6.29
C GLU A 115 -1.88 8.55 -4.75
N PHE A 116 -3.01 8.19 -4.13
CA PHE A 116 -3.12 8.08 -2.67
C PHE A 116 -2.13 7.06 -2.09
N SER A 117 -2.03 5.88 -2.70
CA SER A 117 -1.08 4.84 -2.27
C SER A 117 0.36 5.33 -2.35
N THR A 118 0.69 6.07 -3.40
CA THR A 118 2.03 6.63 -3.62
C THR A 118 2.37 7.64 -2.52
N HIS A 119 1.50 8.62 -2.28
CA HIS A 119 1.68 9.57 -1.17
C HIS A 119 1.81 8.88 0.19
N LEU A 120 1.00 7.85 0.45
CA LEU A 120 1.05 7.10 1.69
C LEU A 120 2.40 6.39 1.86
N VAL A 121 2.88 5.69 0.83
CA VAL A 121 4.16 4.98 0.86
C VAL A 121 5.34 5.95 0.97
N ASP A 122 5.29 7.07 0.27
CA ASP A 122 6.34 8.10 0.33
C ASP A 122 6.46 8.69 1.75
N LEU A 123 5.33 9.02 2.38
CA LEU A 123 5.30 9.53 3.75
C LEU A 123 5.78 8.48 4.77
N LEU A 124 5.37 7.22 4.61
CA LEU A 124 5.85 6.12 5.44
C LEU A 124 7.37 5.93 5.30
N SER A 125 7.88 5.98 4.06
CA SER A 125 9.30 5.82 3.74
C SER A 125 10.12 6.97 4.29
N LEU A 126 9.62 8.20 4.19
CA LEU A 126 10.26 9.40 4.75
C LEU A 126 10.44 9.28 6.27
N LEU A 127 9.43 8.77 6.97
CA LEU A 127 9.42 8.74 8.45
C LEU A 127 10.13 7.52 9.04
N THR A 128 10.22 6.41 8.30
CA THR A 128 10.75 5.14 8.83
C THR A 128 12.02 4.65 8.15
N GLY A 129 12.43 5.32 7.07
CA GLY A 129 13.47 4.81 6.17
C GLY A 129 13.12 3.41 5.65
N GLU A 130 14.12 2.60 5.38
CA GLU A 130 13.93 1.25 4.82
C GLU A 130 13.37 0.23 5.83
N ARG A 131 13.29 0.55 7.13
CA ARG A 131 12.91 -0.41 8.18
C ARG A 131 11.49 -0.94 8.01
N LEU A 132 10.54 -0.05 7.70
CA LEU A 132 9.14 -0.44 7.55
C LEU A 132 8.90 -1.18 6.24
N LEU A 133 9.60 -0.80 5.17
CA LEU A 133 9.58 -1.48 3.88
C LEU A 133 10.11 -2.92 3.99
N ARG A 134 11.27 -3.12 4.65
CA ARG A 134 11.82 -4.46 4.92
C ARG A 134 10.86 -5.31 5.74
N ARG A 135 10.18 -4.73 6.73
CA ARG A 135 9.20 -5.47 7.54
C ARG A 135 7.96 -5.87 6.73
N LEU A 136 7.44 -4.98 5.89
CA LEU A 136 6.33 -5.29 4.96
C LEU A 136 6.69 -6.45 4.04
N ILE A 137 7.89 -6.43 3.45
CA ILE A 137 8.37 -7.49 2.55
C ILE A 137 8.51 -8.82 3.29
N GLN A 138 9.05 -8.81 4.51
CA GLN A 138 9.12 -10.01 5.37
C GLN A 138 7.72 -10.55 5.68
N ASP A 139 6.80 -9.69 6.08
CA ASP A 139 5.45 -10.08 6.45
C ASP A 139 4.63 -10.65 5.27
N ILE A 140 4.87 -10.17 4.05
CA ILE A 140 4.24 -10.67 2.81
C ILE A 140 4.89 -12.02 2.40
N SER A 141 6.22 -12.11 2.43
CA SER A 141 6.94 -13.36 2.08
C SER A 141 6.67 -14.50 3.06
N VAL A 142 6.44 -14.18 4.34
CA VAL A 142 6.10 -15.17 5.39
C VAL A 142 4.67 -15.73 5.20
N GLN A 143 3.75 -15.05 4.53
CA GLN A 143 2.43 -15.65 4.25
C GLN A 143 2.49 -16.72 3.15
N ASN A 144 3.49 -16.70 2.27
CA ASN A 144 3.65 -17.70 1.20
C ASN A 144 4.14 -19.08 1.67
N TRP A 145 4.70 -19.23 2.87
CA TRP A 145 5.17 -20.56 3.34
C TRP A 145 4.12 -21.33 4.15
N ARG A 146 3.06 -20.68 4.64
CA ARG A 146 2.01 -21.33 5.46
C ARG A 146 0.83 -21.87 4.65
N SER A 147 0.87 -21.75 3.32
CA SER A 147 -0.18 -22.23 2.40
C SER A 147 0.30 -23.35 1.47
N ARG A 148 1.32 -24.13 1.87
CA ARG A 148 1.70 -25.40 1.23
C ARG A 148 1.56 -26.55 2.20
#